data_AF-A0A2V8ED15-F1
#
_entry.id   AF-A0A2V8ED15-F1
#
_cell.length_a   1.000
_cell.length_b   1.000
_cell.length_c   1.000
_cell.angle_alpha   90.00
_cell.angle_beta   90.00
_cell.angle_gamma   90.00
#
_symmetry.space_group_name_H-M   'P 1'
#
loop_
_entity.id
_entity.type
_entity.pdbx_description
1 polymer ?
#
loop_
_entity_poly.entity_id
_entity_poly.type
_entity_poly.pdbx_seq_one_letter_code
_entity_poly.pdbx_strand_id
1 'polypeptide(L)'
;MSDSAQAVVTGVGSEARRARRQLASLSRPAAQFDAKRYFRGDTGLGFYNVGTTAVRGLARSIVADHRGEWTVKHAQRFADLLIVDRYLEVKGLGVEVLARYRRDFTRALLPGWKRWLARGYSANWATTDTICGLLIGPLLVAEPSLIAD
;
A
#
# COMPACT_ATOMS: atom_id res chain seq x y z
N MET A 1 -15.89 11.28 -23.04
CA MET A 1 -15.28 10.20 -22.23
C MET A 1 -13.92 10.56 -21.60
N SER A 2 -13.21 11.62 -22.05
CA SER A 2 -11.89 12.01 -21.51
C SER A 2 -11.93 12.68 -20.12
N ASP A 3 -12.99 13.44 -19.83
CA ASP A 3 -13.06 14.30 -18.62
C ASP A 3 -13.31 13.51 -17.32
N SER A 4 -14.19 12.50 -17.38
CA SER A 4 -14.51 11.66 -16.21
C SER A 4 -13.35 10.75 -15.80
N ALA A 5 -12.57 10.23 -16.76
CA ALA A 5 -11.39 9.43 -16.47
C ALA A 5 -10.27 10.28 -15.85
N GLN A 6 -10.09 11.51 -16.33
CA GLN A 6 -9.13 12.47 -15.77
C GLN A 6 -9.54 12.87 -14.35
N ALA A 7 -10.83 13.16 -14.12
CA ALA A 7 -11.38 13.49 -12.80
C ALA A 7 -11.11 12.37 -11.77
N VAL A 8 -11.36 11.11 -12.12
CA VAL A 8 -11.11 9.97 -11.22
C VAL A 8 -9.61 9.79 -10.93
N VAL A 9 -8.73 9.98 -11.93
CA VAL A 9 -7.27 9.95 -11.73
C VAL A 9 -6.81 11.08 -10.81
N THR A 10 -7.36 12.30 -10.96
CA THR A 10 -7.09 13.41 -10.02
C THR A 10 -7.62 13.11 -8.62
N GLY A 11 -8.74 12.39 -8.52
CA GLY A 11 -9.34 11.91 -7.27
C GLY A 11 -8.39 11.00 -6.49
N VAL A 12 -7.80 9.97 -7.13
CA VAL A 12 -6.84 9.06 -6.49
C VAL A 12 -5.62 9.81 -5.95
N GLY A 13 -5.08 10.76 -6.72
CA GLY A 13 -3.95 11.57 -6.28
C GLY A 13 -4.29 12.45 -5.06
N SER A 14 -5.49 13.02 -5.04
CA SER A 14 -5.97 13.82 -3.92
C SER A 14 -6.18 12.98 -2.65
N GLU A 15 -6.74 11.78 -2.78
CA GLU A 15 -6.94 10.83 -1.68
C GLU A 15 -5.58 10.38 -1.11
N ALA A 16 -4.60 10.08 -1.97
CA ALA A 16 -3.26 9.72 -1.51
C ALA A 16 -2.59 10.85 -0.71
N ARG A 17 -2.85 12.12 -1.03
CA ARG A 17 -2.36 13.26 -0.23
C ARG A 17 -3.13 13.39 1.08
N ARG A 18 -4.45 13.22 1.08
CA ARG A 18 -5.29 13.21 2.28
C ARG A 18 -4.85 12.12 3.24
N ALA A 19 -4.71 10.89 2.75
CA ALA A 19 -4.30 9.72 3.53
C ALA A 19 -2.95 9.91 4.22
N ARG A 20 -1.94 10.47 3.53
CA ARG A 20 -0.65 10.82 4.14
C ARG A 20 -0.80 11.81 5.28
N ARG A 21 -1.55 12.91 5.08
CA ARG A 21 -1.81 13.90 6.12
C ARG A 21 -2.55 13.29 7.31
N GLN A 22 -3.50 12.41 7.05
CA GLN A 22 -4.25 11.73 8.11
C GLN A 22 -3.34 10.82 8.94
N LEU A 23 -2.49 10.00 8.30
CA LEU A 23 -1.50 9.20 9.03
C LEU A 23 -0.53 10.08 9.82
N ALA A 24 -0.03 11.16 9.23
CA ALA A 24 0.83 12.10 9.93
C ALA A 24 0.13 12.73 11.15
N SER A 25 -1.16 13.07 11.05
CA SER A 25 -1.93 13.61 12.18
C SER A 25 -2.18 12.59 13.31
N LEU A 26 -2.08 11.30 13.00
CA LEU A 26 -2.21 10.21 13.97
C LEU A 26 -0.88 9.84 14.63
N SER A 27 0.21 10.56 14.29
CA SER A 27 1.56 10.25 14.77
C SER A 27 1.64 10.21 16.28
N ARG A 28 2.45 9.30 16.78
CA ARG A 28 2.71 9.12 18.21
C ARG A 28 4.21 9.12 18.48
N PRO A 29 4.64 9.48 19.70
CA PRO A 29 6.01 9.27 20.12
C PRO A 29 6.38 7.78 20.01
N ALA A 30 7.64 7.50 19.63
CA ALA A 30 8.14 6.13 19.48
C ALA A 30 8.23 5.36 20.83
N ALA A 31 8.06 6.04 21.97
CA ALA A 31 8.32 5.48 23.30
C ALA A 31 9.69 4.79 23.33
N GLN A 32 9.76 3.50 23.67
CA GLN A 32 11.00 2.71 23.71
C GLN A 32 11.35 2.03 22.38
N PHE A 33 10.60 2.29 21.31
CA PHE A 33 10.84 1.65 20.01
C PHE A 33 12.09 2.20 19.33
N ASP A 34 13.07 1.31 19.09
CA ASP A 34 14.26 1.60 18.29
C ASP A 34 14.14 0.94 16.91
N ALA A 35 13.80 1.77 15.92
CA ALA A 35 13.66 1.33 14.53
C ALA A 35 14.98 0.80 13.94
N LYS A 36 16.13 1.38 14.29
CA LYS A 36 17.43 0.94 13.74
C LYS A 36 17.77 -0.46 14.23
N ARG A 37 17.54 -0.72 15.51
CA ARG A 37 17.71 -2.04 16.11
C ARG A 37 16.72 -3.05 15.52
N TYR A 38 15.45 -2.68 15.40
CA TYR A 38 14.40 -3.59 14.92
C TYR A 38 14.56 -3.97 13.44
N PHE A 39 14.88 -2.99 12.59
CA PHE A 39 15.09 -3.21 11.16
C PHE A 39 16.53 -3.59 10.81
N ARG A 40 17.43 -3.68 11.80
CA ARG A 40 18.82 -4.13 11.67
C ARG A 40 19.62 -3.32 10.64
N GLY A 41 19.51 -1.99 10.70
CA GLY A 41 20.28 -1.09 9.84
C GLY A 41 19.64 0.28 9.65
N ASP A 42 20.39 1.18 9.02
CA ASP A 42 19.84 2.45 8.54
C ASP A 42 19.14 2.21 7.19
N THR A 43 17.82 2.09 7.25
CA THR A 43 16.97 1.85 6.08
C THR A 43 16.45 3.16 5.47
N GLY A 44 16.75 4.32 6.09
CA GLY A 44 16.10 5.59 5.76
C GLY A 44 14.60 5.65 6.08
N LEU A 45 14.03 4.58 6.66
CA LEU A 45 12.60 4.48 6.99
C LEU A 45 12.19 5.52 8.04
N GLY A 46 11.07 6.18 7.75
CA GLY A 46 10.34 6.97 8.74
C GLY A 46 9.24 6.16 9.41
N PHE A 47 8.86 6.57 10.61
CA PHE A 47 7.75 5.97 11.35
C PHE A 47 6.89 7.08 11.93
N TYR A 48 5.59 7.00 11.71
CA TYR A 48 4.63 7.81 12.46
C TYR A 48 4.26 7.16 13.81
N ASN A 49 4.66 5.89 14.03
CA ASN A 49 4.29 5.07 15.17
C ASN A 49 2.77 4.92 15.30
N VAL A 50 2.09 4.83 14.15
CA VAL A 50 0.65 4.60 14.09
C VAL A 50 0.42 3.09 14.17
N GLY A 51 -0.35 2.65 15.16
CA GLY A 51 -0.63 1.23 15.35
C GLY A 51 -1.33 0.59 14.15
N THR A 52 -1.02 -0.67 13.86
CA THR A 52 -1.56 -1.44 12.72
C THR A 52 -3.09 -1.43 12.66
N THR A 53 -3.77 -1.47 13.80
CA THR A 53 -5.24 -1.38 13.87
C THR A 53 -5.77 -0.08 13.27
N ALA A 54 -5.11 1.05 13.52
CA ALA A 54 -5.49 2.35 12.97
C ALA A 54 -5.21 2.43 11.47
N VAL A 55 -4.06 1.91 11.00
CA VAL A 55 -3.75 1.80 9.56
C VAL A 55 -4.81 0.97 8.83
N ARG A 56 -5.18 -0.21 9.39
CA ARG A 56 -6.22 -1.06 8.83
C ARG A 56 -7.61 -0.42 8.88
N GLY A 57 -7.90 0.34 9.94
CA GLY A 57 -9.11 1.14 10.07
C GLY A 57 -9.22 2.18 8.97
N LEU A 58 -8.15 2.95 8.75
CA LEU A 58 -8.07 3.93 7.68
C LEU A 58 -8.22 3.29 6.29
N ALA A 59 -7.55 2.17 6.03
CA ALA A 59 -7.71 1.43 4.78
C ALA A 59 -9.17 0.98 4.54
N ARG A 60 -9.89 0.56 5.60
CA ARG A 60 -11.33 0.23 5.47
C ARG A 60 -12.16 1.46 5.15
N SER A 61 -11.90 2.59 5.82
CA SER A 61 -12.62 3.85 5.57
C SER A 61 -12.43 4.29 4.12
N ILE A 62 -11.21 4.31 3.61
CA ILE A 62 -10.93 4.70 2.21
C ILE A 62 -11.70 3.82 1.22
N VAL A 63 -11.70 2.50 1.41
CA VAL A 63 -12.45 1.60 0.52
C VAL A 63 -13.96 1.79 0.65
N ALA A 64 -14.47 2.13 1.84
CA ALA A 64 -15.88 2.43 2.04
C ALA A 64 -16.29 3.74 1.37
N ASP A 65 -15.49 4.81 1.53
CA ASP A 65 -15.72 6.15 0.96
C ASP A 65 -15.77 6.11 -0.57
N HIS A 66 -15.01 5.20 -1.19
CA HIS A 66 -14.89 5.08 -2.66
C HIS A 66 -15.61 3.86 -3.24
N ARG A 67 -16.55 3.26 -2.47
CA ARG A 67 -17.31 2.08 -2.91
C ARG A 67 -18.15 2.40 -4.14
N GLY A 68 -18.04 1.56 -5.17
CA GLY A 68 -18.77 1.73 -6.43
C GLY A 68 -18.06 2.63 -7.45
N GLU A 69 -17.04 3.37 -7.03
CA GLU A 69 -16.23 4.23 -7.90
C GLU A 69 -14.85 3.63 -8.15
N TRP A 70 -14.22 3.09 -7.09
CA TRP A 70 -12.89 2.50 -7.20
C TRP A 70 -12.95 1.07 -7.73
N THR A 71 -12.06 0.80 -8.68
CA THR A 71 -11.72 -0.55 -9.14
C THR A 71 -10.34 -0.91 -8.60
N VAL A 72 -9.92 -2.17 -8.79
CA VAL A 72 -8.54 -2.60 -8.49
C VAL A 72 -7.48 -1.73 -9.17
N LYS A 73 -7.77 -1.14 -10.34
CA LYS A 73 -6.85 -0.21 -11.02
C LYS A 73 -6.68 1.10 -10.24
N HIS A 74 -7.76 1.64 -9.67
CA HIS A 74 -7.71 2.83 -8.81
C HIS A 74 -6.94 2.52 -7.52
N ALA A 75 -7.20 1.37 -6.90
CA ALA A 75 -6.48 0.92 -5.71
C ALA A 75 -4.98 0.67 -5.98
N GLN A 76 -4.65 0.07 -7.13
CA GLN A 76 -3.26 -0.11 -7.58
C GLN A 76 -2.57 1.24 -7.74
N ARG A 77 -3.21 2.20 -8.41
CA ARG A 77 -2.66 3.55 -8.59
C ARG A 77 -2.46 4.26 -7.25
N PHE A 78 -3.40 4.11 -6.32
CA PHE A 78 -3.26 4.63 -4.96
C PHE A 78 -2.05 4.03 -4.26
N ALA A 79 -1.89 2.69 -4.31
CA ALA A 79 -0.74 2.00 -3.72
C ALA A 79 0.58 2.39 -4.39
N ASP A 80 0.63 2.56 -5.71
CA ASP A 80 1.81 3.04 -6.45
C ASP A 80 2.28 4.42 -5.94
N LEU A 81 1.33 5.30 -5.60
CA LEU A 81 1.66 6.62 -5.06
C LEU A 81 2.23 6.51 -3.64
N LEU A 82 1.74 5.60 -2.81
CA LEU A 82 2.14 5.51 -1.40
C LEU A 82 3.38 4.65 -1.16
N ILE A 83 3.63 3.62 -1.97
CA ILE A 83 4.73 2.68 -1.73
C ILE A 83 6.12 3.32 -1.80
N VAL A 84 6.26 4.43 -2.54
CA VAL A 84 7.52 5.19 -2.67
C VAL A 84 7.84 6.04 -1.44
N ASP A 85 6.88 6.24 -0.54
CA ASP A 85 7.02 7.11 0.63
C ASP A 85 8.03 6.53 1.64
N ARG A 86 8.76 7.36 2.38
CA ARG A 86 9.72 6.87 3.38
C ARG A 86 9.05 6.29 4.63
N TYR A 87 7.81 6.68 4.92
CA TYR A 87 7.12 6.26 6.14
C TYR A 87 6.50 4.88 6.01
N LEU A 88 6.82 3.96 6.93
CA LEU A 88 6.38 2.57 6.87
C LEU A 88 4.85 2.46 6.84
N GLU A 89 4.15 3.25 7.65
CA GLU A 89 2.68 3.21 7.74
C GLU A 89 2.01 3.73 6.46
N VAL A 90 2.66 4.65 5.73
CA VAL A 90 2.17 5.12 4.43
C VAL A 90 2.27 4.01 3.39
N LYS A 91 3.42 3.32 3.32
CA LYS A 91 3.60 2.14 2.46
C LYS A 91 2.57 1.07 2.78
N GLY A 92 2.43 0.73 4.06
CA GLY A 92 1.50 -0.28 4.55
C GLY A 92 0.04 0.06 4.23
N LEU A 93 -0.36 1.33 4.35
CA LEU A 93 -1.71 1.77 3.99
C LEU A 93 -2.03 1.51 2.51
N GLY A 94 -1.09 1.82 1.62
CA GLY A 94 -1.26 1.57 0.18
C GLY A 94 -1.51 0.08 -0.10
N VAL A 95 -0.69 -0.79 0.49
CA VAL A 95 -0.83 -2.25 0.34
C VAL A 95 -2.14 -2.76 0.94
N GLU A 96 -2.51 -2.29 2.13
CA GLU A 96 -3.76 -2.66 2.81
C GLU A 96 -5.00 -2.25 2.01
N VAL A 97 -5.01 -1.05 1.40
CA VAL A 97 -6.10 -0.63 0.52
C VAL A 97 -6.20 -1.54 -0.70
N LEU A 98 -5.08 -1.83 -1.38
CA LEU A 98 -5.07 -2.72 -2.54
C LEU A 98 -5.52 -4.15 -2.19
N ALA A 99 -5.09 -4.70 -1.06
CA ALA A 99 -5.44 -6.05 -0.60
C ALA A 99 -6.96 -6.25 -0.34
N ARG A 100 -7.72 -5.16 -0.16
CA ARG A 100 -9.19 -5.24 -0.05
C ARG A 100 -9.87 -5.52 -1.39
N TYR A 101 -9.18 -5.28 -2.51
CA TYR A 101 -9.61 -5.61 -3.88
C TYR A 101 -9.10 -6.97 -4.36
N ARG A 102 -8.60 -7.84 -3.46
CA ARG A 102 -7.98 -9.13 -3.82
C ARG A 102 -8.84 -10.07 -4.68
N ARG A 103 -10.17 -9.91 -4.66
CA ARG A 103 -11.09 -10.69 -5.50
C ARG A 103 -10.98 -10.33 -6.99
N ASP A 104 -10.48 -9.14 -7.29
CA ASP A 104 -10.31 -8.61 -8.65
C ASP A 104 -8.84 -8.67 -9.10
N PHE A 105 -7.98 -9.40 -8.37
CA PHE A 105 -6.58 -9.57 -8.76
C PHE A 105 -6.46 -10.38 -10.03
N THR A 106 -5.59 -9.91 -10.91
CA THR A 106 -5.26 -10.58 -12.18
C THR A 106 -3.76 -10.57 -12.38
N ARG A 107 -3.25 -11.46 -13.23
CA ARG A 107 -1.81 -11.53 -13.56
C ARG A 107 -1.19 -10.19 -14.00
N ALA A 108 -1.99 -9.26 -14.52
CA ALA A 108 -1.53 -7.94 -14.97
C ALA A 108 -0.98 -7.05 -13.83
N LEU A 109 -1.29 -7.34 -12.57
CA LEU A 109 -0.80 -6.58 -11.41
C LEU A 109 0.63 -6.97 -11.01
N LEU A 110 1.03 -8.22 -11.25
CA LEU A 110 2.32 -8.76 -10.80
C LEU A 110 3.53 -7.95 -11.26
N PRO A 111 3.62 -7.48 -12.52
CA PRO A 111 4.74 -6.65 -12.94
C PRO A 111 4.88 -5.36 -12.12
N GLY A 112 3.78 -4.77 -11.65
CA GLY A 112 3.79 -3.59 -10.79
C GLY A 112 4.45 -3.87 -9.45
N TRP A 113 4.05 -4.96 -8.79
CA TRP A 113 4.57 -5.32 -7.47
C TRP A 113 6.02 -5.81 -7.54
N LYS A 114 6.40 -6.56 -8.59
CA LYS A 114 7.80 -6.90 -8.86
C LYS A 114 8.66 -5.65 -9.05
N ARG A 115 8.15 -4.60 -9.72
CA ARG A 115 8.88 -3.32 -9.83
C ARG A 115 9.06 -2.61 -8.49
N TRP A 116 8.09 -2.69 -7.56
CA TRP A 116 8.26 -2.12 -6.22
C TRP A 116 9.41 -2.78 -5.46
N LEU A 117 9.50 -4.11 -5.53
CA LEU A 117 10.59 -4.90 -4.95
C LEU A 117 11.94 -4.55 -5.60
N ALA A 118 12.00 -4.60 -6.93
CA ALA A 118 13.22 -4.36 -7.69
C ALA A 118 13.78 -2.93 -7.53
N ARG A 119 12.91 -1.93 -7.33
CA ARG A 119 13.33 -0.53 -7.09
C ARG A 119 13.64 -0.20 -5.63
N GLY A 120 13.57 -1.19 -4.72
CA GLY A 120 13.84 -0.97 -3.31
C GLY A 120 12.78 -0.15 -2.58
N TYR A 121 11.57 0.00 -3.13
CA TYR A 121 10.47 0.68 -2.43
C TYR A 121 10.02 -0.10 -1.19
N SER A 122 10.36 -1.38 -1.12
CA SER A 122 10.19 -2.24 0.04
C SER A 122 11.54 -2.76 0.56
N ALA A 123 12.60 -1.95 0.57
CA ALA A 123 13.94 -2.30 1.10
C ALA A 123 13.96 -2.46 2.64
N ASN A 124 13.00 -3.20 3.17
CA ASN A 124 12.85 -3.63 4.55
C ASN A 124 11.95 -4.89 4.55
N TRP A 125 12.22 -5.79 5.49
CA TRP A 125 11.51 -7.07 5.56
C TRP A 125 10.00 -6.87 5.80
N ALA A 126 9.59 -5.89 6.63
CA ALA A 126 8.17 -5.72 6.97
C ALA A 126 7.30 -5.35 5.75
N THR A 127 7.77 -4.44 4.90
CA THR A 127 7.04 -4.08 3.66
C THR A 127 7.06 -5.22 2.67
N THR A 128 8.21 -5.92 2.54
CA THR A 128 8.35 -7.07 1.66
C THR A 128 7.37 -8.19 2.05
N ASP A 129 7.35 -8.58 3.33
CA ASP A 129 6.44 -9.59 3.88
C ASP A 129 4.98 -9.18 3.68
N THR A 130 4.66 -7.90 3.85
CA THR A 130 3.30 -7.39 3.62
C THR A 130 2.89 -7.52 2.16
N ILE A 131 3.76 -7.17 1.20
CA ILE A 131 3.50 -7.33 -0.24
C ILE A 131 3.34 -8.81 -0.58
N CYS A 132 4.24 -9.66 -0.09
CA CYS A 132 4.20 -11.10 -0.35
C CYS A 132 2.93 -11.74 0.21
N GLY A 133 2.60 -11.46 1.48
CA GLY A 133 1.46 -12.07 2.17
C GLY A 133 0.10 -11.53 1.76
N LEU A 134 -0.02 -10.23 1.47
CA LEU A 134 -1.32 -9.61 1.18
C LEU A 134 -1.60 -9.44 -0.32
N LEU A 135 -0.58 -9.45 -1.17
CA LEU A 135 -0.75 -9.22 -2.61
C LEU A 135 -0.33 -10.45 -3.44
N ILE A 136 0.95 -10.84 -3.39
CA ILE A 136 1.49 -11.89 -4.25
C ILE A 136 0.86 -13.25 -3.91
N GLY A 137 0.80 -13.62 -2.63
CA GLY A 137 0.19 -14.89 -2.20
C GLY A 137 -1.26 -15.03 -2.67
N PRO A 138 -2.16 -14.08 -2.38
CA PRO A 138 -3.53 -14.10 -2.89
C PRO A 138 -3.62 -14.11 -4.43
N LEU A 139 -2.73 -13.42 -5.14
CA LEU A 139 -2.68 -13.50 -6.60
C LEU A 139 -2.31 -14.91 -7.07
N LEU A 140 -1.31 -15.56 -6.48
CA LEU A 140 -0.91 -16.93 -6.87
C LEU A 140 -2.02 -17.95 -6.58
N VAL A 141 -2.81 -17.75 -5.54
CA VAL A 141 -4.02 -18.55 -5.27
C VAL A 141 -5.07 -18.34 -6.36
N ALA A 142 -5.27 -17.10 -6.82
CA ALA A 142 -6.24 -16.78 -7.87
C ALA A 142 -5.77 -17.20 -9.28
N GLU A 143 -4.46 -17.19 -9.52
CA GLU A 143 -3.82 -17.42 -10.82
C GLU A 143 -2.68 -18.46 -10.68
N PRO A 144 -2.98 -19.75 -10.40
CA PRO A 144 -1.96 -20.76 -10.11
C PRO A 144 -0.95 -21.00 -11.24
N SER A 145 -1.33 -20.70 -12.50
CA SER A 145 -0.44 -20.81 -13.66
C SER A 145 0.81 -19.92 -13.57
N LEU A 146 0.85 -18.95 -12.65
CA LEU A 146 2.02 -18.10 -12.40
C LEU A 146 3.15 -18.79 -11.62
N ILE A 147 2.92 -19.99 -11.08
CA ILE A 147 3.90 -20.76 -10.28
C ILE A 147 4.76 -21.65 -11.19
N ALA A 148 4.26 -22.01 -12.36
CA ALA A 148 4.83 -23.06 -13.22
C ALA A 148 5.80 -22.55 -14.31
N ASP A 149 6.24 -21.29 -14.22
CA ASP A 149 7.31 -20.72 -15.07
C ASP A 149 8.66 -20.72 -14.32
#